data_AF-A0A2V6PY62-F1
#
_entry.id   AF-A0A2V6PY62-F1
#
_cell.length_a   1.000
_cell.length_b   1.000
_cell.length_c   1.000
_cell.angle_alpha   90.00
_cell.angle_beta   90.00
_cell.angle_gamma   90.00
#
_symmetry.space_group_name_H-M   'P 1'
#
loop_
_entity.id
_entity.type
_entity.pdbx_description
1 polymer ?
#
loop_
_entity_poly.entity_id
_entity_poly.type
_entity_poly.pdbx_seq_one_letter_code
_entity_poly.pdbx_strand_id
1 'polypeptide(L)'
;MTLVLLRGLRLTLVCLAFVATVTEAADWGGIAPGTSTKDTVQKIFGAPSRTEQKKLEGYDVSDWVYEGPRAPGGVVRMTIEFGLLAGQNFKPDIVRVLRLDPAPGVFNRRAIIAGWGIPYAAGREEQTPEFYYEEGLLVLFDKQGWNVERLVFTPPQPRQKP
;
A
#
# COMPACT_ATOMS: atom_id res chain seq x y z
N MET A 1 -53.40 40.21 23.08
CA MET A 1 -53.63 39.63 21.74
C MET A 1 -52.55 40.19 20.82
N THR A 2 -51.67 39.31 20.31
CA THR A 2 -50.80 39.44 19.13
C THR A 2 -49.50 40.28 19.18
N LEU A 3 -48.39 39.54 19.05
CA LEU A 3 -47.00 39.92 18.76
C LEU A 3 -46.83 40.61 17.40
N VAL A 4 -45.80 41.48 17.27
CA VAL A 4 -45.01 41.57 16.02
C VAL A 4 -43.53 41.47 16.38
N LEU A 5 -42.91 40.41 15.86
CA LEU A 5 -41.50 40.07 16.00
C LEU A 5 -40.61 41.08 15.26
N LEU A 6 -39.64 41.67 15.95
CA LEU A 6 -38.43 42.22 15.34
C LEU A 6 -37.49 41.05 14.99
N ARG A 7 -37.32 40.84 13.69
CA ARG A 7 -36.46 39.80 13.09
C ARG A 7 -34.99 40.06 13.44
N GLY A 8 -34.46 39.34 14.42
CA GLY A 8 -33.03 39.21 14.63
C GLY A 8 -32.43 38.29 13.56
N LEU A 9 -31.62 38.85 12.67
CA LEU A 9 -30.80 38.12 11.71
C LEU A 9 -29.76 37.30 12.49
N ARG A 10 -30.00 35.99 12.68
CA ARG A 10 -28.99 35.07 13.21
C ARG A 10 -28.07 34.66 12.06
N LEU A 11 -26.85 35.23 12.03
CA LEU A 11 -25.76 34.69 11.22
C LEU A 11 -25.36 33.33 11.81
N THR A 12 -25.82 32.24 11.22
CA THR A 12 -25.31 30.90 11.52
C THR A 12 -24.00 30.71 10.77
N LEU A 13 -22.89 30.75 11.50
CA LEU A 13 -21.57 30.39 11.01
C LEU A 13 -21.56 28.88 10.74
N VAL A 14 -21.57 28.46 9.47
CA VAL A 14 -21.37 27.06 9.08
C VAL A 14 -19.87 26.82 9.02
N CYS A 15 -19.29 26.26 10.09
CA CYS A 15 -17.93 25.73 10.05
C CYS A 15 -17.91 24.47 9.18
N LEU A 16 -17.41 24.61 7.95
CA LEU A 16 -17.12 23.48 7.07
C LEU A 16 -15.88 22.74 7.63
N ALA A 17 -16.10 21.73 8.46
CA ALA A 17 -15.02 20.86 8.93
C ALA A 17 -14.51 20.01 7.75
N PHE A 18 -13.32 20.33 7.25
CA PHE A 18 -12.58 19.48 6.31
C PHE A 18 -12.17 18.22 7.06
N VAL A 19 -12.90 17.12 6.86
CA VAL A 19 -12.45 15.80 7.32
C VAL A 19 -11.35 15.37 6.36
N ALA A 20 -10.09 15.48 6.79
CA ALA A 20 -8.98 14.87 6.08
C ALA A 20 -9.15 13.36 6.17
N THR A 21 -9.56 12.72 5.07
CA THR A 21 -9.55 11.26 4.98
C THR A 21 -8.09 10.81 4.97
N VAL A 22 -7.66 10.10 6.01
CA VAL A 22 -6.38 9.39 5.97
C VAL A 22 -6.55 8.27 4.95
N THR A 23 -5.90 8.40 3.79
CA THR A 23 -5.77 7.28 2.86
C THR A 23 -4.99 6.19 3.59
N GLU A 24 -5.61 5.03 3.77
CA GLU A 24 -4.94 3.86 4.32
C GLU A 24 -4.08 3.19 3.24
N ALA A 25 -3.01 2.53 3.65
CA ALA A 25 -2.16 1.77 2.71
C ALA A 25 -2.97 0.62 2.12
N ALA A 26 -2.79 0.36 0.83
CA ALA A 26 -3.30 -0.86 0.22
C ALA A 26 -2.68 -2.06 0.94
N ASP A 27 -3.51 -3.05 1.25
CA ASP A 27 -3.07 -4.24 1.95
C ASP A 27 -3.12 -5.48 1.05
N TRP A 28 -2.37 -6.49 1.47
CA TRP A 28 -2.55 -7.84 0.99
C TRP A 28 -2.26 -8.85 2.08
N GLY A 29 -3.13 -9.85 2.24
CA GLY A 29 -2.96 -10.91 3.23
C GLY A 29 -2.93 -10.40 4.67
N GLY A 30 -3.55 -9.25 4.96
CA GLY A 30 -3.54 -8.62 6.28
C GLY A 30 -2.26 -7.84 6.61
N ILE A 31 -1.37 -7.61 5.62
CA ILE A 31 -0.19 -6.77 5.76
C ILE A 31 -0.40 -5.43 5.04
N ALA A 32 -0.34 -4.35 5.81
CA ALA A 32 -0.45 -2.98 5.35
C ALA A 32 0.86 -2.23 5.68
N PRO A 33 1.64 -1.80 4.67
CA PRO A 33 2.84 -0.99 4.89
C PRO A 33 2.55 0.29 5.68
N GLY A 34 3.49 0.70 6.53
CA GLY A 34 3.32 1.84 7.44
C GLY A 34 2.63 1.50 8.76
N THR A 35 1.89 0.38 8.81
CA THR A 35 1.11 -0.03 9.98
C THR A 35 1.54 -1.39 10.53
N SER A 36 1.67 -2.40 9.66
CA SER A 36 2.03 -3.76 10.07
C SER A 36 3.46 -3.84 10.61
N THR A 37 3.67 -4.75 11.56
CA THR A 37 4.96 -4.95 12.24
C THR A 37 5.56 -6.33 11.93
N LYS A 38 6.84 -6.56 12.27
CA LYS A 38 7.45 -7.91 12.26
C LYS A 38 6.63 -8.94 13.03
N ASP A 39 6.11 -8.57 14.20
CA ASP A 39 5.26 -9.44 15.01
C ASP A 39 3.96 -9.81 14.27
N THR A 40 3.34 -8.84 13.58
CA THR A 40 2.15 -9.09 12.75
C THR A 40 2.46 -10.09 11.64
N VAL A 41 3.56 -9.87 10.92
CA VAL A 41 4.00 -10.75 9.82
C VAL A 41 4.31 -12.16 10.34
N GLN A 42 5.02 -12.27 11.46
CA GLN A 42 5.35 -13.56 12.07
C GLN A 42 4.10 -14.33 12.52
N LYS A 43 3.06 -13.65 13.02
CA LYS A 43 1.79 -14.27 13.40
C LYS A 43 1.02 -14.83 12.21
N ILE A 44 1.06 -14.14 11.07
CA ILE A 44 0.29 -14.52 9.87
C ILE A 44 1.04 -15.57 9.05
N PHE A 45 2.32 -15.36 8.77
CA PHE A 45 3.08 -16.18 7.82
C PHE A 45 4.12 -17.08 8.49
N GLY A 46 4.37 -16.92 9.79
CA GLY A 46 5.44 -17.61 10.47
C GLY A 46 6.83 -17.13 10.01
N ALA A 47 7.84 -17.97 10.25
CA ALA A 47 9.22 -17.66 9.91
C ALA A 47 9.44 -17.61 8.39
N PRO A 48 10.25 -16.67 7.89
CA PRO A 48 10.59 -16.58 6.47
C PRO A 48 11.52 -17.73 6.03
N SER A 49 11.64 -17.91 4.72
CA SER A 49 12.65 -18.81 4.13
C SER A 49 14.07 -18.28 4.35
N ARG A 50 14.25 -16.95 4.21
CA ARG A 50 15.51 -16.27 4.52
C ARG A 50 15.28 -14.86 5.03
N THR A 51 16.26 -14.34 5.76
CA THR A 51 16.34 -12.96 6.21
C THR A 51 17.62 -12.32 5.67
N GLU A 52 17.50 -11.12 5.13
CA GLU A 52 18.63 -10.33 4.65
C GLU A 52 18.72 -9.03 5.47
N GLN A 53 19.93 -8.55 5.73
CA GLN A 53 20.19 -7.29 6.43
C GLN A 53 20.92 -6.37 5.46
N LYS A 54 20.50 -5.10 5.39
CA LYS A 54 21.13 -4.11 4.51
C LYS A 54 21.06 -2.73 5.14
N LYS A 55 21.86 -1.80 4.60
CA LYS A 55 21.77 -0.38 4.95
C LYS A 55 20.96 0.37 3.92
N LEU A 56 19.98 1.13 4.38
CA LEU A 56 19.18 2.01 3.55
C LEU A 56 19.05 3.36 4.25
N GLU A 57 19.37 4.45 3.55
CA GLU A 57 19.31 5.82 4.11
C GLU A 57 20.14 5.97 5.40
N GLY A 58 21.19 5.16 5.57
CA GLY A 58 22.05 5.14 6.76
C GLY A 58 21.53 4.29 7.92
N TYR A 59 20.33 3.74 7.82
CA TYR A 59 19.71 2.87 8.82
C TYR A 59 19.87 1.39 8.47
N ASP A 60 19.95 0.54 9.49
CA ASP A 60 19.91 -0.90 9.33
C ASP A 60 18.45 -1.33 9.10
N VAL A 61 18.19 -1.94 7.95
CA VAL A 61 16.89 -2.45 7.52
C VAL A 61 16.99 -3.95 7.23
N SER A 62 15.88 -4.66 7.37
CA SER A 62 15.84 -6.10 7.20
C SER A 62 14.78 -6.52 6.20
N ASP A 63 15.09 -7.48 5.34
CA ASP A 63 14.15 -8.09 4.40
C ASP A 63 13.84 -9.51 4.85
N TRP A 64 12.56 -9.87 4.90
CA TRP A 64 12.10 -11.25 5.05
C TRP A 64 11.59 -11.76 3.72
N VAL A 65 12.13 -12.89 3.28
CA VAL A 65 11.76 -13.51 2.00
C VAL A 65 11.05 -14.83 2.26
N TYR A 66 9.88 -14.97 1.65
CA TYR A 66 9.07 -16.18 1.62
C TYR A 66 9.06 -16.71 0.19
N GLU A 67 9.68 -17.87 0.00
CA GLU A 67 9.82 -18.54 -1.30
C GLU A 67 9.75 -20.06 -1.12
N GLY A 68 9.45 -20.78 -2.20
CA GLY A 68 9.29 -22.23 -2.16
C GLY A 68 8.17 -22.65 -1.20
N PRO A 69 8.37 -23.65 -0.31
CA PRO A 69 7.33 -24.12 0.61
C PRO A 69 6.81 -23.10 1.62
N ARG A 70 7.50 -21.97 1.80
CA ARG A 70 7.06 -20.88 2.69
C ARG A 70 6.34 -19.76 1.93
N ALA A 71 6.35 -19.78 0.60
CA ALA A 71 5.60 -18.80 -0.17
C ALA A 71 4.09 -18.98 0.06
N PRO A 72 3.32 -17.88 0.17
CA PRO A 72 1.86 -17.96 0.18
C PRO A 72 1.32 -18.63 -1.08
N GLY A 73 0.10 -19.20 -1.00
CA GLY A 73 -0.54 -19.83 -2.14
C GLY A 73 -0.67 -18.90 -3.34
N GLY A 74 -0.28 -19.38 -4.53
CA GLY A 74 -0.30 -18.58 -5.77
C GLY A 74 0.81 -17.52 -5.88
N VAL A 75 1.72 -17.44 -4.91
CA VAL A 75 2.86 -16.51 -4.92
C VAL A 75 4.15 -17.30 -5.12
N VAL A 76 5.00 -16.86 -6.05
CA VAL A 76 6.33 -17.46 -6.26
C VAL A 76 7.31 -16.93 -5.23
N ARG A 77 7.26 -15.62 -4.98
CA ARG A 77 8.09 -14.94 -3.98
C ARG A 77 7.32 -13.79 -3.34
N MET A 78 7.34 -13.76 -2.01
CA MET A 78 6.95 -12.59 -1.23
C MET A 78 8.17 -12.05 -0.50
N THR A 79 8.39 -10.74 -0.58
CA THR A 79 9.47 -10.06 0.15
C THR A 79 8.87 -8.92 0.97
N ILE A 80 9.20 -8.89 2.26
CA ILE A 80 8.74 -7.87 3.20
C ILE A 80 9.97 -7.14 3.72
N GLU A 81 10.08 -5.86 3.39
CA GLU A 81 11.14 -4.98 3.89
C GLU A 81 10.64 -4.23 5.13
N PHE A 82 11.43 -4.26 6.19
CA PHE A 82 11.16 -3.56 7.45
C PHE A 82 12.16 -2.44 7.67
N GLY A 83 11.71 -1.37 8.34
CA GLY A 83 12.52 -0.20 8.64
C GLY A 83 11.99 1.01 7.92
N LEU A 84 11.06 1.71 8.57
CA LEU A 84 10.41 2.89 8.01
C LEU A 84 10.89 4.16 8.71
N LEU A 85 11.40 5.11 7.93
CA LEU A 85 11.68 6.47 8.39
C LEU A 85 10.44 7.34 8.23
N ALA A 86 9.86 7.80 9.33
CA ALA A 86 8.72 8.73 9.34
C ALA A 86 9.16 10.06 9.96
N GLY A 87 9.39 11.06 9.11
CA GLY A 87 10.04 12.30 9.53
C GLY A 87 11.49 12.03 9.98
N GLN A 88 11.82 12.35 11.22
CA GLN A 88 13.14 12.07 11.82
C GLN A 88 13.16 10.78 12.66
N ASN A 89 12.03 10.05 12.74
CA ASN A 89 11.91 8.89 13.60
C ASN A 89 11.97 7.59 12.78
N PHE A 90 13.02 6.81 12.98
CA PHE A 90 13.19 5.51 12.35
C PHE A 90 12.51 4.41 13.16
N LYS A 91 11.70 3.59 12.50
CA LYS A 91 10.97 2.47 13.10
C LYS A 91 11.42 1.14 12.45
N PRO A 92 12.34 0.38 13.09
CA PRO A 92 12.99 -0.79 12.48
C PRO A 92 12.05 -1.98 12.22
N ASP A 93 10.92 -2.05 12.92
CA ASP A 93 10.03 -3.21 12.88
C ASP A 93 8.75 -2.98 12.07
N ILE A 94 8.58 -1.78 11.51
CA ILE A 94 7.42 -1.46 10.67
C ILE A 94 7.71 -1.87 9.23
N VAL A 95 6.71 -2.48 8.58
CA VAL A 95 6.77 -2.82 7.16
C VAL A 95 6.86 -1.53 6.33
N ARG A 96 7.94 -1.40 5.56
CA ARG A 96 8.16 -0.31 4.60
C ARG A 96 7.68 -0.70 3.21
N VAL A 97 7.96 -1.93 2.78
CA VAL A 97 7.55 -2.45 1.47
C VAL A 97 7.08 -3.89 1.60
N LEU A 98 5.95 -4.21 0.98
CA LEU A 98 5.55 -5.59 0.69
C LEU A 98 5.62 -5.78 -0.83
N ARG A 99 6.36 -6.78 -1.29
CA ARG A 99 6.45 -7.15 -2.70
C ARG A 99 5.93 -8.57 -2.90
N LEU A 100 5.06 -8.74 -3.88
CA LEU A 100 4.53 -10.03 -4.31
C LEU A 100 4.89 -10.26 -5.78
N ASP A 101 5.57 -11.36 -6.05
CA ASP A 101 5.77 -11.89 -7.39
C ASP A 101 4.83 -13.12 -7.54
N PRO A 102 3.61 -12.94 -8.08
CA PRO A 102 2.64 -14.02 -8.21
C PRO A 102 3.05 -15.04 -9.28
N ALA A 103 2.50 -16.26 -9.19
CA ALA A 103 2.60 -17.20 -10.30
C ALA A 103 1.78 -16.70 -11.51
N PRO A 104 2.19 -16.99 -12.76
CA PRO A 104 1.44 -16.59 -13.94
C PRO A 104 -0.03 -17.00 -13.88
N GLY A 105 -0.92 -16.07 -14.25
CA GLY A 105 -2.37 -16.31 -14.26
C GLY A 105 -3.09 -16.16 -12.90
N VAL A 106 -2.37 -16.02 -11.79
CA VAL A 106 -3.00 -15.82 -10.46
C VAL A 106 -3.66 -14.45 -10.37
N PHE A 107 -2.99 -13.41 -10.85
CA PHE A 107 -3.55 -12.07 -10.99
C PHE A 107 -3.49 -11.61 -12.43
N ASN A 108 -4.61 -11.07 -12.90
CA ASN A 108 -4.73 -10.37 -14.17
C ASN A 108 -5.35 -9.00 -13.92
N ARG A 109 -5.41 -8.16 -14.97
CA ARG A 109 -5.98 -6.81 -14.89
C ARG A 109 -7.36 -6.75 -14.23
N ARG A 110 -8.25 -7.69 -14.56
CA ARG A 110 -9.61 -7.72 -13.99
C ARG A 110 -9.58 -8.05 -12.50
N ALA A 111 -8.74 -8.99 -12.08
CA ALA A 111 -8.56 -9.32 -10.67
C ALA A 111 -8.04 -8.13 -9.86
N ILE A 112 -7.08 -7.39 -10.43
CA ILE A 112 -6.52 -6.18 -9.80
C ILE A 112 -7.60 -5.11 -9.63
N ILE A 113 -8.37 -4.81 -10.68
CA ILE A 113 -9.45 -3.82 -10.60
C ILE A 113 -10.56 -4.26 -9.64
N ALA A 114 -10.86 -5.56 -9.58
CA ALA A 114 -11.84 -6.08 -8.64
C ALA A 114 -11.36 -6.02 -7.18
N GLY A 115 -10.05 -6.17 -6.94
CA GLY A 115 -9.47 -6.16 -5.59
C GLY A 115 -9.24 -4.75 -5.04
N TRP A 116 -8.68 -3.85 -5.85
CA TRP A 116 -8.23 -2.52 -5.40
C TRP A 116 -8.94 -1.36 -6.11
N GLY A 117 -9.89 -1.65 -6.99
CA GLY A 117 -10.62 -0.63 -7.74
C GLY A 117 -9.86 -0.11 -8.96
N ILE A 118 -10.37 0.99 -9.52
CA ILE A 118 -9.78 1.64 -10.70
C ILE A 118 -8.50 2.37 -10.27
N PRO A 119 -7.35 2.13 -10.93
CA PRO A 119 -6.12 2.83 -10.60
C PRO A 119 -6.24 4.33 -10.87
N TYR A 120 -5.56 5.16 -10.07
CA TYR A 120 -5.58 6.61 -10.30
C TYR A 120 -4.84 6.98 -11.59
N ALA A 121 -3.81 6.21 -11.93
CA ALA A 121 -3.05 6.36 -13.16
C ALA A 121 -2.65 5.00 -13.74
N ALA A 122 -2.47 4.98 -15.05
CA ALA A 122 -1.88 3.86 -15.76
C ALA A 122 -0.72 4.39 -16.61
N GLY A 123 0.39 3.67 -16.59
CA GLY A 123 1.62 4.03 -17.29
C GLY A 123 2.21 2.86 -18.04
N ARG A 124 3.43 3.09 -18.53
CA ARG A 124 4.24 2.07 -19.17
C ARG A 124 5.72 2.43 -19.01
N GLU A 125 6.48 1.61 -18.29
CA GLU A 125 7.94 1.71 -18.21
C GLU A 125 8.55 0.63 -19.10
N GLU A 126 9.47 1.00 -20.01
CA GLU A 126 10.17 0.05 -20.90
C GLU A 126 9.27 -0.99 -21.60
N GLN A 127 8.05 -0.58 -21.98
CA GLN A 127 6.98 -1.41 -22.60
C GLN A 127 6.15 -2.28 -21.65
N THR A 128 6.50 -2.35 -20.38
CA THR A 128 5.72 -3.01 -19.32
C THR A 128 4.57 -2.11 -18.87
N PRO A 129 3.30 -2.52 -19.03
CA PRO A 129 2.16 -1.76 -18.51
C PRO A 129 2.17 -1.71 -16.99
N GLU A 130 1.73 -0.58 -16.43
CA GLU A 130 1.71 -0.35 -14.98
C GLU A 130 0.42 0.32 -14.51
N PHE A 131 -0.05 -0.05 -13.33
CA PHE A 131 -1.12 0.64 -12.60
C PHE A 131 -0.59 1.22 -11.30
N TYR A 132 -1.04 2.44 -10.99
CA TYR A 132 -0.69 3.16 -9.77
C TYR A 132 -1.96 3.46 -8.96
N TYR A 133 -1.87 3.26 -7.64
CA TYR A 133 -2.92 3.50 -6.66
C TYR A 133 -2.43 4.50 -5.61
N GLU A 134 -3.30 5.41 -5.16
CA GLU A 134 -2.92 6.47 -4.20
C GLU A 134 -2.58 5.87 -2.82
N GLU A 135 -3.17 4.72 -2.54
CA GLU A 135 -2.96 3.87 -1.37
C GLU A 135 -1.57 3.20 -1.35
N GLY A 136 -0.69 3.51 -2.31
CA GLY A 136 0.70 3.03 -2.32
C GLY A 136 0.89 1.66 -2.98
N LEU A 137 -0.08 1.21 -3.80
CA LEU A 137 0.04 0.01 -4.64
C LEU A 137 0.52 0.38 -6.05
N LEU A 138 1.62 -0.26 -6.48
CA LEU A 138 2.09 -0.32 -7.85
C LEU A 138 1.92 -1.75 -8.38
N VAL A 139 1.32 -1.89 -9.56
CA VAL A 139 1.14 -3.18 -10.22
C VAL A 139 1.87 -3.16 -11.56
N LEU A 140 2.82 -4.07 -11.73
CA LEU A 140 3.56 -4.28 -12.97
C LEU A 140 3.00 -5.51 -13.68
N PHE A 141 2.63 -5.33 -14.94
CA PHE A 141 2.11 -6.41 -15.78
C PHE A 141 3.23 -7.04 -16.61
N ASP A 142 2.95 -8.20 -17.21
CA ASP A 142 3.78 -8.69 -18.31
C ASP A 142 3.76 -7.73 -19.50
N LYS A 143 4.72 -7.89 -20.42
CA LYS A 143 4.84 -7.02 -21.61
C LYS A 143 3.56 -6.94 -22.44
N GLN A 144 2.77 -8.01 -22.44
CA GLN A 144 1.52 -8.07 -23.18
C GLN A 144 0.35 -7.43 -22.41
N GLY A 145 0.51 -7.18 -21.10
CA GLY A 145 -0.47 -6.56 -20.21
C GLY A 145 -1.53 -7.50 -19.64
N TRP A 146 -1.32 -8.82 -19.71
CA TRP A 146 -2.35 -9.81 -19.36
C TRP A 146 -2.22 -10.27 -17.91
N ASN A 147 -1.02 -10.69 -17.52
CA ASN A 147 -0.74 -11.17 -16.18
C ASN A 147 -0.02 -10.09 -15.39
N VAL A 148 -0.20 -10.13 -14.07
CA VAL A 148 0.62 -9.36 -13.15
C VAL A 148 1.92 -10.11 -12.91
N GLU A 149 3.04 -9.44 -13.11
CA GLU A 149 4.36 -9.98 -12.77
C GLU A 149 4.77 -9.57 -11.35
N ARG A 150 4.31 -8.41 -10.88
CA ARG A 150 4.63 -7.91 -9.55
C ARG A 150 3.59 -6.95 -9.00
N LEU A 151 3.31 -7.09 -7.72
CA LEU A 151 2.66 -6.06 -6.90
C LEU A 151 3.66 -5.50 -5.89
N VAL A 152 3.71 -4.19 -5.75
CA VAL A 152 4.53 -3.49 -4.76
C VAL A 152 3.62 -2.61 -3.93
N PHE A 153 3.53 -2.91 -2.64
CA PHE A 153 2.77 -2.14 -1.66
C PHE A 153 3.74 -1.32 -0.82
N THR A 154 3.43 -0.04 -0.66
CA THR A 154 4.17 0.94 0.13
C THR A 154 3.16 1.74 0.97
N PRO A 155 3.60 2.51 1.98
CA PRO A 155 2.73 3.50 2.59
C PRO A 155 2.14 4.44 1.52
N PRO A 156 0.97 5.03 1.75
CA PRO A 156 0.35 5.98 0.82
C PRO A 156 1.36 7.03 0.38
N GLN A 157 1.51 7.19 -0.94
CA GLN A 157 2.42 8.17 -1.49
C GLN A 157 1.64 9.47 -1.76
N PRO A 158 2.17 10.65 -1.37
CA PRO A 158 1.56 11.90 -1.78
C PRO A 158 1.48 11.97 -3.31
N ARG A 159 0.39 12.51 -3.85
CA ARG A 159 0.21 12.68 -5.29
C ARG A 159 1.42 13.44 -5.85
N GLN A 160 2.23 12.76 -6.66
CA GLN A 160 3.14 13.45 -7.55
C GLN A 160 2.31 13.90 -8.75
N LYS A 161 2.20 15.22 -8.96
CA LYS A 161 1.58 15.73 -10.20
C LYS A 161 2.45 15.25 -11.38
N PRO A 162 1.84 14.75 -12.47
CA PRO A 162 2.56 14.47 -13.70
C PRO A 162 3.21 15.74 -14.27
#